data_AF-A0A356DVK9-F1
#
_entry.id   AF-A0A356DVK9-F1
#
_cell.length_a   1.000
_cell.length_b   1.000
_cell.length_c   1.000
_cell.angle_alpha   90.00
_cell.angle_beta   90.00
_cell.angle_gamma   90.00
#
_symmetry.space_group_name_H-M   'P 1'
#
loop_
_entity.id
_entity.type
_entity.pdbx_description
1 polymer ?
#
loop_
_entity_poly.entity_id
_entity_poly.type
_entity_poly.pdbx_seq_one_letter_code
_entity_poly.pdbx_strand_id
1 'polypeptide(L)'
;MEEKSHRTKLPHTVIVKAPGLLPMLYTPREICEELDIAESTLRDWLQTGVPHQRDNRNRIWINGESFAGWVDGQRKPKTLSKLSEDEAYCMHCNQVSKLISPQIHPIKGNLVLI
;
A
#
# COMPACT_ATOMS: atom_id res chain seq x y z
N MET A 1 15.03 -17.31 -13.41
CA MET A 1 14.87 -15.97 -14.00
C MET A 1 14.32 -15.08 -12.91
N GLU A 2 15.14 -14.19 -12.37
CA GLU A 2 14.77 -13.31 -11.26
C GLU A 2 14.14 -12.05 -11.84
N GLU A 3 12.81 -11.99 -11.87
CA GLU A 3 12.09 -10.76 -12.23
C GLU A 3 12.33 -9.72 -11.14
N LYS A 4 13.17 -8.73 -11.45
CA LYS A 4 13.35 -7.55 -10.61
C LYS A 4 12.04 -6.78 -10.55
N SER A 5 11.26 -7.05 -9.50
CA SER A 5 10.04 -6.30 -9.18
C SER A 5 10.42 -4.85 -8.85
N HIS A 6 10.26 -3.96 -9.83
CA HIS A 6 10.36 -2.51 -9.61
C HIS A 6 9.18 -2.08 -8.75
N ARG A 7 9.43 -1.88 -7.45
CA ARG A 7 8.39 -1.42 -6.51
C ARG A 7 7.98 0.00 -6.85
N THR A 8 6.77 0.16 -7.36
CA THR A 8 6.21 1.47 -7.70
C THR A 8 5.71 2.16 -6.44
N LYS A 9 6.06 3.44 -6.24
CA LYS A 9 5.53 4.24 -5.13
C LYS A 9 4.09 4.64 -5.44
N LEU A 10 3.14 3.98 -4.79
CA LEU A 10 1.72 4.23 -5.01
C LEU A 10 1.18 5.40 -4.16
N PRO A 11 0.27 6.23 -4.70
CA PRO A 11 -0.48 7.22 -3.92
C PRO A 11 -1.29 6.57 -2.80
N HIS A 12 -1.49 7.30 -1.69
CA HIS A 12 -2.26 6.79 -0.56
C HIS A 12 -3.72 6.49 -0.94
N THR A 13 -4.33 7.31 -1.81
CA THR A 13 -5.70 7.11 -2.32
C THR A 13 -5.86 5.73 -2.96
N VAL A 14 -4.92 5.34 -3.81
CA VAL A 14 -4.89 4.03 -4.49
C VAL A 14 -4.74 2.90 -3.49
N ILE A 15 -3.85 3.06 -2.50
CA ILE A 15 -3.67 2.07 -1.43
C ILE A 15 -4.98 1.84 -0.67
N VAL A 16 -5.75 2.88 -0.41
CA VAL A 16 -7.02 2.78 0.35
C VAL A 16 -8.16 2.25 -0.50
N LYS A 17 -8.27 2.70 -1.75
CA LYS A 17 -9.42 2.43 -2.63
C LYS A 17 -9.30 1.12 -3.42
N ALA A 18 -8.10 0.72 -3.84
CA ALA A 18 -7.92 -0.47 -4.69
C ALA A 18 -8.49 -1.77 -4.10
N PRO A 19 -8.40 -2.05 -2.78
CA PRO A 19 -9.06 -3.21 -2.17
C PRO A 19 -10.59 -3.22 -2.29
N GLY A 20 -11.21 -2.08 -2.57
CA GLY A 20 -12.66 -1.95 -2.78
C GLY A 20 -13.11 -2.21 -4.22
N LEU A 21 -12.18 -2.42 -5.16
CA LEU A 21 -12.53 -2.77 -6.54
C LEU A 21 -13.20 -4.15 -6.58
N LEU A 22 -14.26 -4.26 -7.39
CA LEU A 22 -14.99 -5.51 -7.56
C LEU A 22 -14.19 -6.49 -8.46
N PRO A 23 -14.43 -7.81 -8.36
CA PRO A 23 -13.78 -8.81 -9.22
C PRO A 23 -14.37 -8.82 -10.64
N MET A 24 -14.28 -7.69 -11.34
CA MET A 24 -14.79 -7.48 -12.70
C MET A 24 -13.77 -6.77 -13.59
N LEU A 25 -14.06 -6.72 -14.90
CA LEU A 25 -13.20 -6.03 -15.87
C LEU A 25 -13.57 -4.55 -15.94
N TYR A 26 -12.57 -3.72 -15.70
CA TYR A 26 -12.61 -2.28 -15.85
C TYR A 26 -11.81 -1.86 -17.07
N THR A 27 -12.26 -0.79 -17.71
CA THR A 27 -11.45 -0.03 -18.66
C THR A 27 -10.41 0.81 -17.90
N PRO A 28 -9.33 1.25 -18.56
CA PRO A 28 -8.35 2.13 -17.93
C PRO A 28 -8.98 3.41 -17.35
N ARG A 29 -9.97 3.96 -18.04
CA ARG A 29 -10.67 5.17 -17.60
C ARG A 29 -11.45 4.94 -16.31
N GLU A 30 -12.20 3.85 -16.21
CA GLU A 30 -12.95 3.52 -14.99
C GLU A 30 -12.01 3.31 -13.80
N ILE A 31 -10.86 2.66 -14.00
CA ILE A 31 -9.83 2.54 -12.94
C ILE A 31 -9.35 3.92 -12.48
N CYS A 32 -9.09 4.84 -13.41
CA CYS A 32 -8.68 6.21 -13.07
C CYS A 32 -9.74 6.96 -12.26
N GLU A 33 -11.00 6.86 -12.66
CA GLU A 33 -12.14 7.50 -11.99
C GLU A 33 -12.36 6.92 -10.59
N GLU A 34 -12.38 5.59 -10.44
CA GLU A 34 -12.56 4.92 -9.14
C GLU A 34 -11.44 5.27 -8.16
N LEU A 35 -10.18 5.21 -8.61
CA LEU A 35 -9.00 5.42 -7.75
C LEU A 35 -8.63 6.90 -7.57
N ASP A 36 -9.28 7.81 -8.30
CA ASP A 36 -8.99 9.24 -8.33
C ASP A 36 -7.51 9.51 -8.70
N ILE A 37 -7.12 9.01 -9.88
CA ILE A 37 -5.75 9.18 -10.43
C ILE A 37 -5.79 9.64 -11.88
N ALA A 38 -4.70 10.29 -12.33
CA ALA A 38 -4.55 10.69 -13.72
C ALA A 38 -4.29 9.49 -14.65
N GLU A 39 -4.78 9.57 -15.89
CA GLU A 39 -4.54 8.54 -16.91
C GLU A 39 -3.05 8.37 -17.25
N SER A 40 -2.23 9.42 -17.11
CA SER A 40 -0.78 9.32 -17.27
C SER A 40 -0.16 8.36 -16.24
N THR A 41 -0.59 8.45 -14.99
CA THR A 41 -0.13 7.57 -13.92
C THR A 41 -0.47 6.11 -14.20
N LEU A 42 -1.70 5.82 -14.62
CA LEU A 42 -2.09 4.46 -14.98
C LEU A 42 -1.31 3.94 -16.20
N ARG A 43 -1.03 4.81 -17.18
CA ARG A 43 -0.24 4.46 -18.37
C ARG A 43 1.19 4.05 -18.00
N ASP A 44 1.82 4.75 -17.07
CA ASP A 44 3.15 4.40 -16.57
C ASP A 44 3.12 3.03 -15.88
N TRP A 45 2.06 2.75 -15.11
CA TRP A 45 1.88 1.47 -14.42
C TRP A 45 1.62 0.29 -15.38
N LEU A 46 0.92 0.53 -16.48
CA LEU A 46 0.75 -0.46 -17.55
C LEU A 46 2.10 -0.85 -18.17
N GLN A 47 3.08 0.07 -18.21
CA GLN A 47 4.45 -0.24 -18.65
C GLN A 47 5.27 -0.98 -17.60
N THR A 48 4.94 -0.82 -16.31
CA THR A 48 5.64 -1.46 -15.18
C THR A 48 5.07 -2.81 -14.77
N GLY A 49 3.99 -3.28 -15.40
CA GLY A 49 3.46 -4.62 -15.23
C GLY A 49 2.16 -4.72 -14.42
N VAL A 50 1.30 -3.71 -14.46
CA VAL A 50 -0.09 -3.87 -13.98
C VAL A 50 -0.76 -5.04 -14.72
N PRO A 51 -1.44 -5.95 -14.00
CA PRO A 51 -2.15 -7.07 -14.61
C PRO A 51 -3.30 -6.55 -15.47
N HIS A 52 -3.23 -6.85 -16.76
CA HIS A 52 -4.24 -6.45 -17.73
C HIS A 52 -4.34 -7.48 -18.84
N GLN A 53 -5.47 -7.46 -19.54
CA GLN A 53 -5.73 -8.27 -20.71
C GLN A 53 -6.03 -7.36 -21.89
N ARG A 54 -5.84 -7.87 -23.10
CA ARG A 54 -6.27 -7.19 -24.33
C ARG A 54 -7.31 -8.03 -25.04
N ASP A 55 -8.38 -7.41 -25.50
CA ASP A 55 -9.37 -8.07 -26.34
C ASP A 55 -8.92 -8.16 -27.81
N ASN A 56 -9.72 -8.82 -28.65
CA ASN A 56 -9.46 -8.96 -30.09
C ASN A 56 -9.41 -7.61 -30.85
N ARG A 57 -9.91 -6.53 -30.23
CA ARG A 57 -9.85 -5.15 -30.75
C ARG A 57 -8.71 -4.36 -30.12
N ASN A 58 -7.79 -5.03 -29.43
CA ASN A 58 -6.64 -4.45 -28.75
C ASN A 58 -7.01 -3.43 -27.65
N ARG A 59 -8.22 -3.54 -27.08
CA ARG A 59 -8.65 -2.73 -25.92
C ARG A 59 -8.15 -3.36 -24.64
N ILE A 60 -7.69 -2.51 -23.72
CA ILE A 60 -7.15 -2.92 -22.42
C ILE A 60 -8.29 -3.12 -21.44
N TRP A 61 -8.23 -4.23 -20.70
CA TRP A 61 -9.14 -4.59 -19.62
C TRP A 61 -8.33 -4.93 -18.36
N ILE A 62 -8.72 -4.38 -17.23
CA ILE A 62 -8.05 -4.55 -15.94
C ILE A 62 -9.04 -5.25 -15.01
N ASN A 63 -8.67 -6.42 -14.50
CA ASN A 63 -9.48 -7.09 -13.49
C ASN A 63 -9.24 -6.44 -12.12
N GLY A 64 -10.31 -6.00 -11.44
CA GLY A 64 -10.21 -5.25 -10.18
C GLY A 64 -9.52 -6.02 -9.06
N GLU A 65 -9.84 -7.30 -8.88
CA GLU A 65 -9.21 -8.16 -7.86
C GLU A 65 -7.72 -8.36 -8.14
N SER A 66 -7.35 -8.63 -9.40
CA SER A 66 -5.95 -8.78 -9.81
C SER A 66 -5.17 -7.47 -9.60
N PHE A 67 -5.79 -6.34 -9.92
CA PHE A 67 -5.20 -5.02 -9.70
C PHE A 67 -5.00 -4.74 -8.20
N ALA A 68 -5.98 -5.06 -7.36
CA ALA A 68 -5.87 -4.92 -5.91
C ALA A 68 -4.73 -5.77 -5.34
N GLY A 69 -4.58 -7.01 -5.81
CA GLY A 69 -3.46 -7.87 -5.45
C GLY A 69 -2.11 -7.30 -5.88
N TRP A 70 -2.03 -6.73 -7.09
CA TRP A 70 -0.82 -6.04 -7.55
C TRP A 70 -0.47 -4.83 -6.67
N VAL A 71 -1.46 -4.01 -6.30
CA VAL A 71 -1.29 -2.87 -5.38
C VAL A 71 -0.76 -3.31 -4.03
N ASP A 72 -1.30 -4.40 -3.47
CA ASP A 72 -0.85 -4.93 -2.19
C ASP A 72 0.60 -5.44 -2.26
N GLY A 73 0.97 -6.10 -3.36
CA GLY A 73 2.35 -6.54 -3.63
C GLY A 73 3.38 -5.41 -3.75
N GLN A 74 2.95 -4.17 -4.05
CA GLN A 74 3.83 -2.99 -4.05
C GLN A 74 4.14 -2.49 -2.64
N ARG A 75 3.36 -2.87 -1.63
CA ARG A 75 3.55 -2.41 -0.26
C ARG A 75 4.78 -3.07 0.35
N LYS A 76 5.52 -2.31 1.16
CA LYS A 76 6.58 -2.91 1.98
C LYS A 76 5.92 -3.89 2.95
N PRO A 77 6.41 -5.13 3.07
CA PRO A 77 5.91 -6.05 4.08
C PRO A 77 6.02 -5.37 5.44
N LYS A 78 4.90 -5.33 6.18
CA LYS A 78 4.92 -4.84 7.55
C LYS A 78 5.75 -5.84 8.35
N THR A 79 6.96 -5.48 8.73
CA THR A 79 7.67 -6.16 9.81
C THR A 79 6.90 -5.87 11.09
N LEU A 80 5.90 -6.69 11.38
CA LEU A 80 5.32 -6.79 12.71
C LEU A 80 6.33 -7.55 13.59
N SER A 81 7.47 -6.94 13.84
CA SER A 81 8.34 -7.38 14.92
C SER A 81 7.58 -7.11 16.21
N LYS A 82 7.15 -8.18 16.90
CA LYS A 82 6.74 -8.06 18.30
C LYS A 82 7.91 -7.44 19.04
N LEU A 83 7.66 -6.29 19.66
CA LEU A 83 8.61 -5.66 20.56
C LEU A 83 8.88 -6.62 21.72
N SER A 84 10.14 -6.83 22.06
CA SER A 84 10.49 -7.49 23.32
C SER A 84 10.21 -6.56 24.51
N GLU A 85 10.25 -7.10 25.73
CA GLU A 85 10.01 -6.31 26.96
C GLU A 85 10.99 -5.14 27.14
N ASP A 86 12.19 -5.25 26.58
CA ASP A 86 13.26 -4.25 26.59
C ASP A 86 13.27 -3.35 25.34
N GLU A 87 12.29 -3.47 24.45
CA GLU A 87 12.20 -2.70 23.20
C GLU A 87 10.98 -1.76 23.18
N ALA A 88 11.17 -0.60 22.58
CA ALA A 88 10.13 0.39 22.34
C ALA A 88 10.21 0.95 20.92
N TYR A 89 9.08 1.40 20.37
CA TYR A 89 9.08 2.10 19.09
C TYR A 89 9.45 3.58 19.30
N CYS A 90 10.56 4.00 18.72
CA CYS A 90 10.98 5.40 18.78
C CYS A 90 10.23 6.22 17.73
N MET A 91 9.35 7.14 18.16
CA MET A 91 8.63 8.04 17.26
C MET A 91 9.54 9.06 16.56
N HIS A 92 10.74 9.31 17.10
CA HIS A 92 11.73 10.22 16.49
C HIS A 92 12.56 9.52 15.40
N CYS A 93 13.10 8.34 15.70
CA CYS A 93 13.92 7.57 14.76
C CYS A 93 13.09 6.68 13.81
N ASN A 94 11.79 6.53 14.08
CA ASN A 94 10.85 5.70 13.34
C ASN A 94 11.30 4.22 13.21
N GLN A 95 11.88 3.68 14.29
CA GLN A 95 12.40 2.33 14.37
C GLN A 95 12.25 1.74 15.78
N VAL A 96 12.35 0.41 15.88
CA VAL A 96 12.41 -0.31 17.16
C VAL A 96 13.78 -0.04 17.81
N SER A 97 13.76 0.41 19.06
CA SER A 97 14.94 0.78 19.84
C SER A 97 14.87 0.18 21.23
N LYS A 98 16.03 -0.15 21.83
CA LYS A 98 16.10 -0.63 23.21
C LYS A 98 15.81 0.48 24.21
N LEU A 99 15.09 0.13 25.28
CA LEU A 99 14.88 1.00 26.44
C LEU A 99 16.15 1.03 27.29
N ILE A 100 16.78 2.19 27.37
CA ILE A 100 17.92 2.42 28.25
C ILE A 100 17.38 3.10 29.51
N SER A 101 17.36 2.38 30.64
CA SER A 101 16.90 2.89 31.94
C SER A 101 15.48 3.50 31.92
N PRO A 102 14.43 2.72 31.59
CA PRO A 102 13.05 3.23 31.54
C PRO A 102 12.59 3.71 32.92
N GLN A 103 11.91 4.87 32.96
CA GLN A 103 11.26 5.40 34.16
C GLN A 103 9.75 5.34 34.01
N ILE A 104 9.06 4.88 35.06
CA ILE A 104 7.60 4.83 35.09
C ILE A 104 7.09 6.02 35.90
N HIS A 105 6.39 6.94 35.23
CA HIS A 105 5.73 8.06 35.87
C HIS A 105 4.22 7.79 35.96
N PRO A 106 3.69 7.40 37.14
CA PRO A 106 2.25 7.21 37.30
C PRO A 106 1.54 8.56 37.24
N ILE A 107 0.63 8.72 36.29
CA ILE A 107 -0.19 9.93 36.15
C ILE A 107 -1.50 9.69 36.92
N LYS A 108 -1.78 10.50 37.95
CA LYS A 108 -3.10 10.54 38.60
C LYS A 108 -4.00 11.53 37.86
N GLY A 109 -4.81 11.04 36.93
CA GLY A 109 -5.80 11.82 36.17
C GLY A 109 -6.37 11.03 35.01
N ASN A 110 -7.46 11.54 34.39
CA ASN A 110 -7.97 10.97 33.15
C ASN A 110 -6.94 11.21 32.04
N LEU A 111 -6.51 10.14 31.36
CA LEU A 111 -5.73 10.25 30.12
C LEU A 111 -6.61 10.90 29.06
N VAL A 112 -6.40 12.19 28.80
CA VAL A 112 -7.00 12.87 27.65
C VAL A 112 -6.05 12.64 26.48
N LEU A 113 -6.48 11.81 25.52
CA LEU A 113 -5.85 11.71 24.21
C LEU A 113 -6.02 13.06 23.51
N ILE A 114 -4.93 13.83 23.41
CA ILE A 114 -4.84 15.06 22.62
C ILE A 114 -4.41 14.68 21.20
#